data_AF-A0A1W1DH26-F1
#
_entry.id   AF-A0A1W1DH26-F1
#
_cell.length_a   1.000
_cell.length_b   1.000
_cell.length_c   1.000
_cell.angle_alpha   90.00
_cell.angle_beta   90.00
_cell.angle_gamma   90.00
#
_symmetry.space_group_name_H-M   'P 1'
#
loop_
_entity.id
_entity.type
_entity.pdbx_description
1 polymer ?
#
loop_
_entity_poly.entity_id
_entity_poly.type
_entity_poly.pdbx_seq_one_letter_code
_entity_poly.pdbx_strand_id
1 'polypeptide(L)'
;MMKKTLSFVAAFAMVTSVLAGGDDRDMGPVESFDSIVPIADQVVVGNQDPQELILGTTPSGVVVTEVAHVACKDKLGLSDDNIVRFMDALAGGSVYNTGPLDAMGTLFSPNRWADYYTCVEEFK
;
A
#
# COMPACT_ATOMS: atom_id res chain seq x y z
N MET A 1 -28.03 4.50 -77.07
CA MET A 1 -26.84 5.37 -77.18
C MET A 1 -25.97 5.12 -75.96
N MET A 2 -24.68 4.80 -76.16
CA MET A 2 -23.59 4.57 -75.14
C MET A 2 -23.81 3.39 -74.16
N LYS A 3 -23.19 2.21 -74.33
CA LYS A 3 -21.78 1.84 -74.00
C LYS A 3 -21.35 2.47 -72.66
N LYS A 4 -21.03 1.69 -71.61
CA LYS A 4 -19.71 1.06 -71.45
C LYS A 4 -19.73 -0.06 -70.40
N THR A 5 -19.15 -1.18 -70.79
CA THR A 5 -18.52 -2.20 -69.95
C THR A 5 -17.47 -1.59 -69.02
N LEU A 6 -17.43 -2.00 -67.75
CA LEU A 6 -16.20 -2.03 -66.97
C LEU A 6 -16.27 -3.11 -65.89
N SER A 7 -15.54 -4.20 -66.14
CA SER A 7 -14.98 -5.07 -65.11
C SER A 7 -14.17 -4.25 -64.10
N PHE A 8 -14.06 -4.68 -62.85
CA PHE A 8 -12.77 -5.01 -62.22
C PHE A 8 -13.02 -5.58 -60.82
N VAL A 9 -12.51 -6.80 -60.64
CA VAL A 9 -12.25 -7.44 -59.35
C VAL A 9 -11.34 -6.52 -58.53
N ALA A 10 -11.66 -6.32 -57.25
CA ALA A 10 -10.67 -5.95 -56.25
C ALA A 10 -10.97 -6.75 -54.98
N ALA A 11 -10.19 -7.80 -54.77
CA ALA A 11 -10.17 -8.55 -53.53
C ALA A 11 -9.69 -7.62 -52.40
N PHE A 12 -10.49 -7.49 -51.34
CA PHE A 12 -10.06 -6.84 -50.11
C PHE A 12 -9.13 -7.78 -49.35
N ALA A 13 -7.83 -7.62 -49.55
CA ALA A 13 -6.82 -8.20 -48.67
C ALA A 13 -5.63 -7.26 -48.59
N MET A 14 -5.57 -6.49 -47.51
CA MET A 14 -4.34 -6.00 -46.90
C MET A 14 -4.67 -5.62 -45.46
N VAL A 15 -4.34 -6.54 -44.56
CA VAL A 15 -4.31 -6.34 -43.11
C VAL A 15 -3.35 -5.19 -42.84
N THR A 16 -3.87 -4.07 -42.33
CA THR A 16 -2.99 -3.00 -41.82
C THR A 16 -2.45 -3.48 -40.49
N SER A 17 -1.25 -4.06 -40.52
CA SER A 17 -0.43 -4.27 -39.35
C SER A 17 -0.25 -2.92 -38.66
N VAL A 18 -0.89 -2.74 -37.50
CA VAL A 18 -0.56 -1.65 -36.58
C VAL A 18 0.82 -2.00 -36.03
N LEU A 19 1.85 -1.33 -36.53
CA LEU A 19 3.14 -1.29 -35.84
C LEU A 19 2.99 -0.24 -34.74
N ALA A 20 2.63 -0.69 -33.55
CA ALA A 20 2.82 0.09 -32.34
C ALA A 20 4.34 0.26 -32.15
N GLY A 21 4.88 1.39 -32.57
CA GLY A 21 6.22 1.81 -32.21
C GLY A 21 6.26 2.14 -30.73
N GLY A 22 6.39 1.11 -29.90
CA GLY A 22 6.81 1.27 -28.52
C GLY A 22 8.26 1.69 -28.50
N ASP A 23 8.59 2.71 -27.71
CA ASP A 23 9.98 3.07 -27.41
C ASP A 23 10.67 1.83 -26.84
N ASP A 24 11.72 1.32 -27.51
CA ASP A 24 12.47 0.10 -27.13
C ASP A 24 13.20 0.23 -25.78
N ARG A 25 12.94 1.27 -24.99
CA ARG A 25 13.50 1.46 -23.65
C ARG A 25 13.01 0.46 -22.61
N ASP A 26 11.93 -0.27 -22.88
CA ASP A 26 11.40 -1.29 -21.97
C ASP A 26 11.98 -2.71 -22.21
N MET A 27 12.90 -2.88 -23.16
CA MET A 27 13.62 -4.15 -23.40
C MET A 27 14.93 -4.25 -22.60
N GLY A 28 15.06 -3.47 -21.53
CA GLY A 28 16.11 -3.66 -20.53
C GLY A 28 15.91 -4.97 -19.77
N PRO A 29 16.98 -5.55 -19.19
CA PRO A 29 16.84 -6.70 -18.31
C PRO A 29 15.81 -6.40 -17.23
N VAL A 30 14.70 -7.14 -17.21
CA VAL A 30 13.82 -7.15 -16.05
C VAL A 30 14.61 -7.82 -14.95
N GLU A 31 15.06 -7.05 -13.98
CA GLU A 31 15.63 -7.61 -12.75
C GLU A 31 14.55 -8.53 -12.17
N SER A 32 14.83 -9.84 -12.15
CA SER A 32 13.98 -10.78 -11.42
C SER A 32 13.91 -10.30 -9.98
N PHE A 33 12.70 -10.24 -9.41
CA PHE A 33 12.50 -9.96 -7.98
C PHE A 33 13.31 -10.89 -7.05
N ASP A 34 13.88 -11.98 -7.59
CA ASP A 34 14.85 -12.86 -6.93
C ASP A 34 16.15 -12.17 -6.49
N SER A 35 16.45 -10.96 -6.98
CA SER A 35 17.62 -10.16 -6.57
C SER A 35 17.32 -9.12 -5.49
N ILE A 36 16.05 -8.95 -5.08
CA ILE A 36 15.77 -8.26 -3.83
C ILE A 36 16.22 -9.21 -2.72
N VAL A 37 17.49 -9.05 -2.31
CA VAL A 37 17.89 -9.45 -0.95
C VAL A 37 16.80 -8.85 -0.07
N PRO A 38 16.08 -9.66 0.73
CA PRO A 38 15.18 -9.07 1.69
C PRO A 38 16.05 -8.11 2.47
N ILE A 39 15.78 -6.81 2.34
CA ILE A 39 16.14 -5.90 3.38
C ILE A 39 15.30 -6.47 4.51
N ALA A 40 15.92 -7.35 5.30
CA ALA A 40 15.49 -7.69 6.62
C ALA A 40 15.57 -6.35 7.33
N ASP A 41 14.53 -5.55 7.11
CA ASP A 41 14.20 -4.44 7.95
C ASP A 41 14.19 -5.07 9.32
N GLN A 42 15.17 -4.62 10.11
CA GLN A 42 15.79 -5.45 11.12
C GLN A 42 14.69 -5.92 12.06
N VAL A 43 14.27 -7.17 11.92
CA VAL A 43 13.52 -7.82 12.99
C VAL A 43 14.57 -7.96 14.08
N VAL A 44 14.61 -6.97 14.98
CA VAL A 44 15.34 -7.04 16.23
C VAL A 44 14.63 -8.11 17.06
N VAL A 45 14.86 -9.37 16.72
CA VAL A 45 14.52 -10.53 17.55
C VAL A 45 15.56 -10.56 18.67
N GLY A 46 15.43 -9.62 19.60
CA GLY A 46 16.26 -9.54 20.79
C GLY A 46 15.39 -9.69 22.04
N ASN A 47 15.24 -10.93 22.51
CA ASN A 47 14.70 -11.28 23.84
C ASN A 47 13.32 -10.69 24.20
N GLN A 48 12.26 -11.08 23.50
CA GLN A 48 10.90 -10.79 23.96
C GLN A 48 10.45 -11.88 24.93
N ASP A 49 9.97 -11.47 26.11
CA ASP A 49 9.06 -12.28 26.89
C ASP A 49 7.90 -12.72 25.96
N PRO A 50 7.54 -14.02 25.91
CA PRO A 50 6.55 -14.54 24.97
C PRO A 50 5.15 -13.93 25.12
N GLN A 51 4.92 -13.08 26.13
CA GLN A 51 3.64 -12.42 26.38
C GLN A 51 3.49 -11.07 25.70
N GLU A 52 4.53 -10.53 25.04
CA GLU A 52 4.49 -9.17 24.50
C GLU A 52 4.84 -9.14 23.00
N LEU A 53 3.81 -9.40 22.18
CA LEU A 53 3.87 -9.25 20.73
C LEU A 53 4.11 -7.78 20.38
N ILE A 54 5.20 -7.51 19.63
CA ILE A 54 5.52 -6.18 19.11
C ILE A 54 4.82 -6.00 17.77
N LEU A 55 3.98 -4.97 17.67
CA LEU A 55 3.22 -4.63 16.48
C LEU A 55 3.94 -3.61 15.59
N GLY A 56 4.89 -2.86 16.15
CA GLY A 56 5.74 -1.93 15.43
C GLY A 56 6.22 -0.80 16.33
N THR A 57 6.48 0.36 15.74
CA THR A 57 7.08 1.50 16.44
C THR A 57 6.37 2.79 16.05
N THR A 58 6.08 3.66 17.03
CA THR A 58 5.55 5.00 16.78
C THR A 58 6.57 5.86 16.01
N PRO A 59 6.16 6.97 15.40
CA PRO A 59 7.08 7.96 14.82
C PRO A 59 8.19 8.46 15.74
N SER A 60 7.95 8.44 17.06
CA SER A 60 8.90 8.85 18.11
C SER A 60 9.86 7.73 18.53
N GLY A 61 9.74 6.52 17.98
CA GLY A 61 10.60 5.39 18.30
C GLY A 61 10.09 4.50 19.45
N VAL A 62 8.86 4.71 19.94
CA VAL A 62 8.27 3.90 21.03
C VAL A 62 7.68 2.62 20.46
N VAL A 63 8.04 1.49 21.08
CA VAL A 63 7.54 0.16 20.71
C VAL A 63 6.04 0.07 21.01
N VAL A 64 5.26 -0.28 20.01
CA VAL A 64 3.83 -0.58 20.14
C VAL A 64 3.69 -2.07 20.44
N THR A 65 3.26 -2.41 21.66
CA THR A 65 2.98 -3.80 22.05
C THR A 65 1.51 -4.11 21.88
N GLU A 66 1.15 -5.39 21.75
CA GLU A 66 -0.24 -5.82 21.63
C GLU A 66 -1.08 -5.36 22.84
N VAL A 67 -0.50 -5.39 24.04
CA VAL A 67 -1.17 -4.93 25.27
C VAL A 67 -1.43 -3.42 25.22
N ALA A 68 -0.41 -2.63 24.87
CA ALA A 68 -0.54 -1.18 24.72
C ALA A 68 -1.60 -0.83 23.66
N HIS A 69 -1.59 -1.58 22.57
CA HIS A 69 -2.51 -1.41 21.47
C HIS A 69 -3.96 -1.68 21.87
N VAL A 70 -4.25 -2.80 22.52
CA VAL A 70 -5.60 -3.14 23.01
C VAL A 70 -6.09 -2.10 24.03
N ALA A 71 -5.24 -1.71 24.98
CA ALA A 71 -5.59 -0.72 25.98
C ALA A 71 -5.91 0.66 25.36
N CYS A 72 -5.12 1.08 24.38
CA CYS A 72 -5.32 2.36 23.69
C CYS A 72 -6.51 2.34 22.74
N LYS A 73 -6.78 1.20 22.07
CA LYS A 73 -8.01 0.99 21.30
C LYS A 73 -9.24 1.24 22.17
N ASP A 74 -9.29 0.58 23.32
CA ASP A 74 -10.43 0.65 24.23
C ASP A 74 -10.58 2.04 24.85
N LYS A 75 -9.47 2.65 25.30
CA LYS A 75 -9.45 4.01 25.89
C LYS A 75 -9.95 5.07 24.90
N LEU A 76 -9.64 4.92 23.61
CA LEU A 76 -9.99 5.88 22.57
C LEU A 76 -11.28 5.52 21.81
N GLY A 77 -11.91 4.38 22.11
CA GLY A 77 -13.12 3.92 21.41
C GLY A 77 -12.89 3.65 19.92
N LEU A 78 -11.68 3.20 19.55
CA LEU A 78 -11.36 2.86 18.17
C LEU A 78 -11.98 1.51 17.79
N SER A 79 -12.51 1.40 16.56
CA SER A 79 -13.01 0.14 16.03
C SER A 79 -11.87 -0.82 15.66
N ASP A 80 -12.19 -2.09 15.50
CA ASP A 80 -11.23 -3.07 14.97
C ASP A 80 -10.81 -2.73 13.52
N ASP A 81 -11.68 -2.09 12.73
CA ASP A 81 -11.30 -1.57 11.40
C ASP A 81 -10.25 -0.47 11.47
N ASN A 82 -10.32 0.39 12.50
CA ASN A 82 -9.29 1.41 12.74
C ASN A 82 -7.95 0.77 13.06
N ILE A 83 -7.96 -0.36 13.75
CA ILE A 83 -6.76 -1.13 14.08
C ILE A 83 -6.13 -1.73 12.84
N VAL A 84 -6.90 -2.46 12.03
CA VAL A 84 -6.40 -3.07 10.78
C VAL A 84 -5.80 -2.00 9.89
N ARG A 85 -6.52 -0.88 9.72
CA ARG A 85 -6.07 0.27 8.93
C ARG A 85 -4.77 0.89 9.45
N PHE A 86 -4.60 0.98 10.78
CA PHE A 86 -3.39 1.50 11.39
C PHE A 86 -2.20 0.56 11.15
N MET A 87 -2.38 -0.74 11.34
CA MET A 87 -1.35 -1.76 11.11
C MET A 87 -0.91 -1.80 9.64
N ASP A 88 -1.87 -1.79 8.71
CA ASP A 88 -1.59 -1.71 7.26
C ASP A 88 -0.84 -0.43 6.91
N ALA A 89 -1.23 0.70 7.51
CA ALA A 89 -0.57 1.97 7.30
C ALA A 89 0.86 1.99 7.87
N LEU A 90 1.08 1.31 9.00
CA LEU A 90 2.40 1.18 9.63
C LEU A 90 3.33 0.32 8.76
N ALA A 91 2.86 -0.84 8.31
CA ALA A 91 3.59 -1.72 7.40
C ALA A 91 3.89 -1.03 6.05
N GLY A 92 2.96 -0.22 5.55
CA GLY A 92 3.13 0.53 4.30
C GLY A 92 3.83 1.88 4.42
N GLY A 93 4.30 2.29 5.60
CA GLY A 93 4.91 3.61 5.82
C GLY A 93 3.97 4.80 5.53
N SER A 94 2.65 4.57 5.55
CA SER A 94 1.61 5.51 5.14
C SER A 94 0.77 6.04 6.32
N VAL A 95 1.20 5.83 7.57
CA VAL A 95 0.52 6.37 8.78
C VAL A 95 0.31 7.88 8.74
N TYR A 96 1.15 8.63 8.01
CA TYR A 96 0.99 10.07 7.80
C TYR A 96 -0.06 10.44 6.74
N ASN A 97 -0.56 9.47 6.00
CA ASN A 97 -1.56 9.61 4.93
C ASN A 97 -2.87 8.89 5.26
N THR A 98 -2.86 7.98 6.23
CA THR A 98 -4.01 7.18 6.65
C THR A 98 -4.45 7.58 8.04
N GLY A 99 -5.70 8.00 8.25
CA GLY A 99 -6.26 8.29 9.58
C GLY A 99 -7.32 7.28 10.03
N PRO A 100 -7.76 7.33 11.30
CA PRO A 100 -8.85 6.50 11.80
C PRO A 100 -10.17 6.86 11.11
N LEU A 101 -11.11 5.93 11.14
CA LEU A 101 -12.50 6.11 10.73
C LEU A 101 -13.32 6.66 11.88
N ASP A 102 -14.09 7.69 11.60
CA ASP A 102 -15.11 8.27 12.46
C ASP A 102 -16.48 8.32 11.75
N ALA A 103 -17.45 9.02 12.34
CA ALA A 103 -18.80 9.15 11.78
C ALA A 103 -18.84 9.83 10.39
N MET A 104 -17.81 10.58 10.01
CA MET A 104 -17.66 11.28 8.75
C MET A 104 -16.77 10.54 7.74
N GLY A 105 -16.23 9.37 8.11
CA GLY A 105 -15.33 8.56 7.29
C GLY A 105 -13.90 8.64 7.77
N THR A 106 -12.92 8.67 6.87
CA THR A 106 -11.51 8.78 7.27
C THR A 106 -11.21 10.18 7.81
N LEU A 107 -10.62 10.24 9.01
CA LEU A 107 -10.13 11.47 9.60
C LEU A 107 -8.88 11.96 8.85
N PHE A 108 -9.01 13.09 8.15
CA PHE A 108 -7.92 13.74 7.43
C PHE A 108 -7.44 14.97 8.20
N SER A 109 -6.55 14.77 9.18
CA SER A 109 -5.92 15.87 9.92
C SER A 109 -4.42 15.62 10.12
N PRO A 110 -3.60 16.68 10.35
CA PRO A 110 -2.20 16.50 10.74
C PRO A 110 -2.01 15.63 11.99
N ASN A 111 -3.02 15.62 12.88
CA ASN A 111 -2.99 14.95 14.18
C ASN A 111 -3.80 13.64 14.20
N ARG A 112 -4.04 13.02 13.04
CA ARG A 112 -5.01 11.90 12.90
C ARG A 112 -4.76 10.67 13.80
N TRP A 113 -3.52 10.43 14.21
CA TRP A 113 -3.15 9.36 15.15
C TRP A 113 -2.53 9.92 16.44
N ALA A 114 -2.59 11.23 16.68
CA ALA A 114 -1.91 11.87 17.80
C ALA A 114 -2.37 11.27 19.14
N ASP A 115 -3.69 11.16 19.35
CA ASP A 115 -4.24 10.61 20.60
C ASP A 115 -3.83 9.15 20.82
N TYR A 116 -3.73 8.36 19.73
CA TYR A 116 -3.24 6.99 19.78
C TYR A 116 -1.76 6.94 20.16
N TYR A 117 -0.91 7.73 19.52
CA TYR A 117 0.53 7.76 19.85
C TYR A 117 0.76 8.24 21.27
N THR A 118 0.08 9.31 21.71
CA THR A 118 0.15 9.77 23.10
C THR A 118 -0.27 8.67 24.07
N CYS A 119 -1.35 7.94 23.78
CA CYS A 119 -1.76 6.83 24.62
C CYS A 119 -0.68 5.74 24.74
N VAL A 120 -0.08 5.33 23.62
CA VAL A 120 0.99 4.30 23.63
C VAL A 120 2.23 4.79 24.34
N GLU A 121 2.63 6.05 24.16
CA GLU A 121 3.81 6.64 24.80
C GLU A 121 3.64 6.79 26.33
N GLU A 122 2.40 7.00 26.79
CA GLU A 122 2.01 7.03 28.20
C GLU A 122 1.79 5.62 28.78
N PHE A 123 1.56 4.61 27.93
CA PHE A 123 1.41 3.22 28.31
C PHE A 123 2.80 2.64 28.64
N LYS A 124 3.21 2.79 29.90
CA LYS A 124 4.45 2.24 30.46
C LYS A 124 4.16 1.34 31.64
#